data_AF-A0A5R9DVT1-F1
#
_entry.id   AF-A0A5R9DVT1-F1
#
_cell.length_a   1.000
_cell.length_b   1.000
_cell.length_c   1.000
_cell.angle_alpha   90.00
_cell.angle_beta   90.00
_cell.angle_gamma   90.00
#
_symmetry.space_group_name_H-M   'P 1'
#
loop_
_entity.id
_entity.type
_entity.pdbx_description
1 polymer ?
#
loop_
_entity_poly.entity_id
_entity_poly.type
_entity_poly.pdbx_seq_one_letter_code
_entity_poly.pdbx_strand_id
1 'polypeptide(L)'
;MTESTYNVRVEYDVSKMPSDAIISSIHEDLSRYDVSVGSSPAGGLTVRLFLQADSPVDAGARGVEYVQGTLLKHGVVQVHQMTGYEVLTEEEFDRRLAEPLVPELAGMSEVAQITGTTRSRASQLRKKLEPYLVQELVSGPVYLASGVRAFAEKEYNRTPGVRRSEIPLTPLERALFESLAAAAAGTEVPSPTTDHQAVARVIEGVVGNGHQLQLHAQPSGSDIAGALDTLLEHGLVRTRKIYKKEMRELAAGHEEDLVVSLTVKGERHSGITTRSTGASGQKESQ
;
A
#
# COMPACT_ATOMS: atom_id res chain seq x y z
N MET A 1 -12.77 17.03 -35.39
CA MET A 1 -12.04 15.92 -34.76
C MET A 1 -11.51 16.46 -33.44
N THR A 2 -11.62 15.70 -32.35
CA THR A 2 -11.03 16.11 -31.06
C THR A 2 -9.54 15.82 -31.13
N GLU A 3 -8.73 16.87 -31.16
CA GLU A 3 -7.28 16.74 -31.01
C GLU A 3 -6.98 16.19 -29.61
N SER A 4 -6.21 15.11 -29.56
CA SER A 4 -5.71 14.54 -28.32
C SER A 4 -4.22 14.82 -28.18
N THR A 5 -3.74 14.97 -26.95
CA THR A 5 -2.32 15.11 -26.64
C THR A 5 -1.67 13.73 -26.60
N TYR A 6 -0.53 13.59 -27.29
CA TYR A 6 0.26 12.35 -27.33
C TYR A 6 1.69 12.61 -26.87
N ASN A 7 2.22 11.66 -26.10
CA ASN A 7 3.65 11.57 -25.80
C ASN A 7 4.35 10.77 -26.90
N VAL A 8 5.36 11.36 -27.53
CA VAL A 8 6.22 10.67 -28.51
C VAL A 8 7.62 10.60 -27.97
N ARG A 9 8.15 9.39 -27.82
CA ARG A 9 9.54 9.11 -27.47
C ARG A 9 10.26 8.56 -28.69
N VAL A 10 11.43 9.10 -29.02
CA VAL A 10 12.28 8.63 -30.11
C VAL A 10 13.66 8.30 -29.55
N GLU A 11 14.22 7.19 -29.99
CA GLU A 11 15.52 6.69 -29.54
C GLU A 11 16.51 6.59 -30.69
N TYR A 12 17.74 7.00 -30.40
CA TYR A 12 18.86 6.93 -31.32
C TYR A 12 20.06 6.24 -30.67
N ASP A 13 20.69 5.35 -31.43
CA ASP A 13 21.99 4.79 -31.07
C ASP A 13 23.10 5.79 -31.44
N VAL A 14 23.59 6.50 -30.43
CA VAL A 14 24.70 7.45 -30.58
C VAL A 14 25.90 6.95 -29.79
N SER A 15 27.07 6.97 -30.43
CA SER A 15 28.33 6.53 -29.81
C SER A 15 28.81 7.50 -28.72
N LYS A 16 28.37 8.76 -28.77
CA LYS A 16 28.69 9.79 -27.78
C LYS A 16 27.49 10.71 -27.61
N MET A 17 27.17 11.04 -26.35
CA MET A 17 26.13 12.03 -26.06
C MET A 17 26.49 13.41 -26.62
N PRO A 18 25.51 14.18 -27.12
CA PRO A 18 25.73 15.56 -27.56
C PRO A 18 26.21 16.43 -26.38
N SER A 19 26.90 17.52 -26.67
CA SER A 19 27.29 18.48 -25.63
C SER A 19 26.07 19.22 -25.08
N ASP A 20 26.18 19.77 -23.86
CA ASP A 20 25.12 20.54 -23.21
C ASP A 20 24.65 21.73 -24.06
N ALA A 21 25.55 22.35 -24.83
CA ALA A 21 25.21 23.43 -25.76
C ALA A 21 24.27 22.95 -26.89
N ILE A 22 24.53 21.74 -27.43
CA ILE A 22 23.67 21.13 -28.44
C ILE A 22 22.34 20.70 -27.82
N ILE A 23 22.36 20.09 -26.64
CA ILE A 23 21.14 19.70 -25.90
C ILE A 23 20.26 20.93 -25.67
N SER A 24 20.84 22.05 -25.23
CA SER A 24 20.12 23.31 -25.02
C SER A 24 19.51 23.84 -26.33
N SER A 25 20.22 23.73 -27.45
CA SER A 25 19.72 24.15 -28.76
C SER A 25 18.56 23.26 -29.26
N ILE A 26 18.60 21.96 -28.98
CA ILE A 26 17.48 21.04 -29.26
C ILE A 26 16.25 21.42 -28.43
N HIS A 27 16.45 21.73 -27.14
CA HIS A 27 15.38 22.19 -26.26
C HIS A 27 14.73 23.49 -26.76
N GLU A 28 15.53 24.45 -27.24
CA GLU A 28 15.02 25.71 -27.79
C GLU A 28 14.18 25.48 -29.05
N ASP A 29 14.69 24.69 -30.00
CA ASP A 29 14.01 24.38 -31.27
C ASP A 29 12.70 23.61 -31.07
N LEU A 30 12.63 22.73 -30.06
CA LEU A 30 11.46 21.91 -29.74
C LEU A 30 10.67 22.43 -28.53
N SER A 31 10.92 23.67 -28.10
CA SER A 31 10.32 24.27 -26.89
C SER A 31 8.78 24.33 -26.91
N ARG A 32 8.16 24.28 -28.09
CA ARG A 32 6.70 24.26 -28.26
C ARG A 32 6.04 22.93 -27.89
N TYR A 33 6.83 21.88 -27.63
CA TYR A 33 6.36 20.50 -27.46
C TYR A 33 6.77 19.88 -26.12
N ASP A 34 7.04 20.70 -25.09
CA ASP A 34 7.43 20.23 -23.74
C ASP A 34 8.51 19.14 -23.78
N VAL A 35 9.57 19.42 -24.55
CA VAL A 35 10.59 18.44 -24.89
C VAL A 35 11.49 18.09 -23.70
N SER A 36 11.88 16.83 -23.61
CA SER A 36 12.93 16.31 -22.74
C SER A 36 13.95 15.53 -23.54
N VAL A 37 15.24 15.77 -23.27
CA VAL A 37 16.37 15.09 -23.91
C VAL A 37 17.18 14.39 -22.83
N GLY A 38 17.51 13.12 -23.04
CA GLY A 38 18.25 12.33 -22.07
C GLY A 38 18.96 11.13 -22.69
N SER A 39 19.53 10.29 -21.84
CA SER A 39 20.16 9.03 -22.24
C SER A 39 19.20 7.85 -22.10
N SER A 40 19.21 6.93 -23.05
CA SER A 40 18.49 5.64 -22.91
C SER A 40 19.22 4.73 -21.90
N PRO A 41 18.50 3.91 -21.10
CA PRO A 41 19.11 2.87 -20.25
C PRO A 41 19.97 1.86 -21.02
N ALA A 42 19.67 1.63 -22.30
CA ALA A 42 20.44 0.76 -23.18
C ALA A 42 21.72 1.43 -23.74
N GLY A 43 21.96 2.69 -23.40
CA GLY A 43 22.90 3.57 -24.11
C GLY A 43 22.22 4.28 -25.28
N GLY A 44 22.69 5.49 -25.61
CA GLY A 44 22.15 6.30 -26.71
C GLY A 44 21.32 7.51 -26.26
N LEU A 45 20.79 8.24 -27.24
CA LEU A 45 20.04 9.48 -27.08
C LEU A 45 18.54 9.19 -27.10
N THR A 46 17.80 9.74 -26.14
CA THR A 46 16.34 9.71 -26.11
C THR A 46 15.82 11.13 -26.16
N VAL A 47 14.91 11.40 -27.09
CA VAL A 47 14.16 12.65 -27.16
C VAL A 47 12.69 12.32 -26.99
N ARG A 48 12.02 13.02 -26.08
CA ARG A 48 10.59 12.87 -25.83
C ARG A 48 9.92 14.21 -25.89
N LEU A 49 8.75 14.27 -26.53
CA LEU A 49 7.95 15.47 -26.67
C LEU A 49 6.45 15.17 -26.59
N PHE A 50 5.66 16.20 -26.33
CA PHE A 50 4.19 16.16 -26.33
C PHE A 50 3.64 16.97 -27.50
N LEU A 51 2.68 16.40 -28.22
CA LEU A 51 2.07 17.09 -29.35
C LEU A 51 0.60 16.71 -29.54
N GLN A 52 -0.17 17.64 -30.09
CA GLN A 52 -1.57 17.43 -30.44
C GLN A 52 -1.70 16.84 -31.85
N ALA A 53 -2.49 15.76 -31.97
CA ALA A 53 -2.74 15.07 -33.22
C ALA A 53 -4.15 14.44 -33.26
N ASP A 54 -4.61 14.13 -34.46
CA ASP A 54 -5.90 13.45 -34.69
C ASP A 54 -5.83 11.94 -34.39
N SER A 55 -4.63 11.36 -34.37
CA SER A 55 -4.44 9.93 -34.11
C SER A 55 -3.02 9.60 -33.61
N PRO A 56 -2.81 8.43 -32.98
CA PRO A 56 -1.47 7.99 -32.57
C PRO A 56 -0.50 7.83 -33.75
N VAL A 57 -1.00 7.48 -34.94
CA VAL A 57 -0.18 7.31 -36.14
C VAL A 57 0.32 8.66 -36.65
N ASP A 58 -0.56 9.66 -36.69
CA ASP A 58 -0.20 11.05 -37.03
C ASP A 58 0.80 11.62 -36.00
N ALA A 59 0.54 11.39 -34.71
CA ALA A 59 1.45 11.81 -33.65
C ALA A 59 2.85 11.20 -33.82
N GLY A 60 2.94 9.90 -34.07
CA GLY A 60 4.21 9.23 -34.31
C GLY A 60 4.96 9.79 -35.51
N ALA A 61 4.27 9.96 -36.65
CA ALA A 61 4.89 10.49 -37.86
C ALA A 61 5.45 11.90 -37.66
N ARG A 62 4.63 12.82 -37.13
CA ARG A 62 5.02 14.21 -36.90
C ARG A 62 6.09 14.33 -35.81
N GLY A 63 5.96 13.59 -34.71
CA GLY A 63 6.92 13.60 -33.62
C GLY A 63 8.30 13.13 -34.07
N VAL A 64 8.37 12.03 -34.82
CA VAL A 64 9.63 11.55 -35.40
C VAL A 64 10.22 12.57 -36.38
N GLU A 65 9.40 13.17 -37.25
CA GLU A 65 9.84 14.19 -38.20
C GLU A 65 10.44 15.42 -37.49
N TYR A 66 9.78 15.93 -36.45
CA TYR A 66 10.26 17.09 -35.68
C TYR A 66 11.57 16.78 -34.95
N VAL A 67 11.67 15.63 -34.28
CA VAL A 67 12.90 15.22 -33.59
C VAL A 67 14.03 15.05 -34.60
N GLN A 68 13.81 14.29 -35.67
CA GLN A 68 14.83 14.01 -36.67
C GLN A 68 15.29 15.28 -37.38
N GLY A 69 14.37 16.17 -37.75
CA GLY A 69 14.70 17.46 -38.37
C GLY A 69 15.59 18.31 -37.46
N THR A 70 15.27 18.39 -36.17
CA THR A 70 16.08 19.13 -35.20
C THR A 70 17.45 18.49 -34.99
N LEU A 71 17.54 17.15 -34.87
CA LEU A 71 18.83 16.48 -34.69
C LEU A 71 19.72 16.59 -35.93
N LEU A 72 19.14 16.56 -37.14
CA LEU A 72 19.87 16.79 -38.39
C LEU A 72 20.38 18.23 -38.49
N LYS A 73 19.56 19.21 -38.11
CA LYS A 73 19.94 20.64 -38.07
C LYS A 73 21.18 20.89 -37.22
N HIS A 74 21.31 20.18 -36.10
CA HIS A 74 22.45 20.28 -35.17
C HIS A 74 23.57 19.26 -35.43
N GLY A 75 23.50 18.48 -36.50
CA GLY A 75 24.53 17.52 -36.89
C GLY A 75 24.74 16.38 -35.89
N VAL A 76 23.69 16.00 -35.15
CA VAL A 76 23.79 15.05 -34.02
C VAL A 76 23.68 13.60 -34.47
N VAL A 77 22.74 13.30 -35.36
CA VAL A 77 22.44 11.92 -35.78
C VAL A 77 22.26 11.84 -37.29
N GLN A 78 22.51 10.66 -37.82
CA GLN A 78 22.07 10.26 -39.16
C GLN A 78 20.75 9.50 -39.05
N VAL A 79 19.92 9.57 -40.10
CA VAL A 79 18.57 8.98 -40.12
C VAL A 79 18.55 7.50 -39.75
N HIS A 80 19.57 6.74 -40.15
CA HIS A 80 19.67 5.30 -39.90
C HIS A 80 20.06 4.93 -38.46
N GLN A 81 20.33 5.90 -37.58
CA GLN A 81 20.67 5.65 -36.18
C GLN A 81 19.44 5.57 -35.27
N MET A 82 18.23 5.81 -35.79
CA MET A 82 17.00 5.67 -35.02
C MET A 82 16.77 4.18 -34.69
N THR A 83 16.74 3.84 -33.41
CA THR A 83 16.54 2.46 -32.94
C THR A 83 15.08 2.13 -32.66
N GLY A 84 14.27 3.15 -32.37
CA GLY A 84 12.85 2.96 -32.11
C GLY A 84 12.13 4.27 -31.80
N TYR A 85 10.80 4.19 -31.78
CA TYR A 85 9.94 5.23 -31.23
C TYR A 85 8.72 4.60 -30.56
N GLU A 86 8.16 5.32 -29.60
CA GLU A 86 6.95 4.93 -28.86
C GLU A 86 5.99 6.12 -28.88
N VAL A 87 4.70 5.83 -29.06
CA VAL A 87 3.61 6.80 -28.96
C VAL A 87 2.65 6.34 -27.88
N LEU A 88 2.40 7.20 -26.89
CA LEU A 88 1.45 6.97 -25.81
C LEU A 88 0.44 8.13 -25.77
N THR A 89 -0.76 7.87 -25.28
CA THR A 89 -1.64 8.97 -24.87
C THR A 89 -1.09 9.60 -23.59
N GLU A 90 -1.47 10.84 -23.31
CA GLU A 90 -1.11 11.53 -22.06
C GLU A 90 -1.56 10.73 -20.83
N GLU A 91 -2.77 10.15 -20.84
CA GLU A 91 -3.29 9.39 -19.70
C GLU A 91 -2.52 8.09 -19.46
N GLU A 92 -2.11 7.40 -20.53
CA GLU A 92 -1.29 6.18 -20.41
C GLU A 92 0.12 6.50 -19.92
N PHE A 93 0.67 7.63 -20.37
CA PHE A 93 1.96 8.11 -19.91
C PHE A 93 1.93 8.43 -18.41
N ASP A 94 0.91 9.16 -17.96
CA ASP A 94 0.70 9.48 -16.54
C ASP A 94 0.49 8.22 -15.69
N ARG A 95 -0.27 7.25 -16.20
CA ARG A 95 -0.47 5.96 -15.52
C ARG A 95 0.86 5.23 -15.30
N ARG A 96 1.75 5.21 -16.30
CA ARG A 96 3.08 4.59 -16.18
C ARG A 96 4.01 5.38 -15.27
N LEU A 97 3.94 6.71 -15.28
CA LEU A 97 4.71 7.55 -14.35
C LEU A 97 4.28 7.34 -12.89
N ALA A 98 3.00 7.07 -12.66
CA ALA A 98 2.47 6.75 -11.33
C ALA A 98 2.85 5.34 -10.84
N GLU A 99 3.32 4.46 -11.74
CA GLU A 99 3.78 3.12 -11.37
C GLU A 99 5.18 3.22 -10.73
N PRO A 100 5.37 2.71 -9.49
CA PRO A 100 6.68 2.78 -8.82
C PRO A 100 7.75 2.03 -9.63
N LEU A 101 8.77 2.75 -10.10
CA LEU A 101 9.91 2.20 -10.86
C LEU A 101 10.67 1.11 -10.09
N VAL A 102 10.67 1.21 -8.76
CA VAL A 102 11.28 0.23 -7.88
C VAL A 102 10.15 -0.66 -7.34
N PRO A 103 10.20 -1.98 -7.62
CA PRO A 103 9.27 -2.92 -7.02
C PRO A 103 9.25 -2.75 -5.51
N GLU A 104 8.08 -2.88 -4.89
CA GLU A 104 7.99 -2.78 -3.44
C GLU A 104 8.89 -3.82 -2.78
N LEU A 105 9.78 -3.33 -1.90
CA LEU A 105 10.76 -4.16 -1.19
C LEU A 105 10.32 -4.37 0.25
N ALA A 106 10.63 -5.54 0.79
CA ALA A 106 10.35 -5.92 2.17
C ALA A 106 11.64 -6.30 2.89
N GLY A 107 11.96 -5.59 3.97
CA GLY A 107 12.94 -6.03 4.95
C GLY A 107 12.33 -7.04 5.91
N MET A 108 13.11 -7.51 6.89
CA MET A 108 12.64 -8.52 7.85
C MET A 108 11.44 -8.07 8.70
N SER A 109 11.28 -6.76 8.93
CA SER A 109 10.12 -6.21 9.65
C SER A 109 8.85 -6.32 8.82
N GLU A 110 8.95 -5.97 7.56
CA GLU A 110 7.86 -5.99 6.59
C GLU A 110 7.49 -7.45 6.26
N VAL A 111 8.47 -8.35 6.14
CA VAL A 111 8.23 -9.80 6.01
C VAL A 111 7.41 -10.31 7.20
N ALA A 112 7.75 -9.90 8.42
CA ALA A 112 7.00 -10.29 9.61
C ALA A 112 5.55 -9.79 9.57
N GLN A 113 5.33 -8.56 9.12
CA GLN A 113 3.99 -8.00 8.92
C GLN A 113 3.20 -8.75 7.84
N ILE A 114 3.78 -8.95 6.66
CA ILE A 114 3.15 -9.63 5.51
C ILE A 114 2.76 -11.06 5.87
N THR A 115 3.64 -11.79 6.54
CA THR A 115 3.38 -13.16 6.99
C THR A 115 2.50 -13.23 8.26
N GLY A 116 2.28 -12.10 8.93
CA GLY A 116 1.58 -12.02 10.21
C GLY A 116 2.29 -12.78 11.33
N THR A 117 3.62 -12.71 11.36
CA THR A 117 4.50 -13.40 12.34
C THR A 117 5.36 -12.41 13.12
N THR A 118 6.15 -12.89 14.08
CA THR A 118 7.18 -12.08 14.75
C THR A 118 8.43 -11.99 13.90
N ARG A 119 9.27 -10.95 14.09
CA ARG A 119 10.56 -10.81 13.40
C ARG A 119 11.46 -12.06 13.55
N SER A 120 11.48 -12.66 14.75
CA SER A 120 12.25 -13.89 14.99
C SER A 120 11.74 -15.05 14.14
N ARG A 121 10.42 -15.20 13.99
CA ARG A 121 9.82 -16.27 13.19
C ARG A 121 9.99 -16.00 11.70
N ALA A 122 9.86 -14.75 11.26
CA ALA A 122 10.21 -14.32 9.92
C ALA A 122 11.66 -14.66 9.58
N SER A 123 12.61 -14.47 10.50
CA SER A 123 14.02 -14.81 10.29
C SER A 123 14.24 -16.31 10.04
N GLN A 124 13.40 -17.18 10.62
CA GLN A 124 13.44 -18.62 10.37
C GLN A 124 12.89 -19.00 8.99
N LEU A 125 12.13 -18.11 8.33
CA LEU A 125 11.62 -18.28 6.97
C LEU A 125 12.66 -17.90 5.90
N ARG A 126 13.82 -17.36 6.28
CA ARG A 126 14.86 -16.88 5.34
C ARG A 126 15.18 -17.89 4.23
N LYS A 127 15.39 -19.16 4.59
CA LYS A 127 15.69 -20.23 3.62
C LYS A 127 14.55 -20.49 2.63
N LYS A 128 13.30 -20.27 3.05
CA LYS A 128 12.11 -20.43 2.19
C LYS A 128 11.86 -19.20 1.31
N LEU A 129 12.33 -18.03 1.74
CA LEU A 129 12.19 -16.76 1.02
C LEU A 129 13.36 -16.44 0.08
N GLU A 130 14.39 -17.30 0.04
CA GLU A 130 15.57 -17.16 -0.81
C GLU A 130 15.25 -16.88 -2.30
N PRO A 131 14.22 -17.49 -2.93
CA PRO A 131 13.87 -17.17 -4.32
C PRO A 131 13.43 -15.72 -4.56
N TYR A 132 13.04 -15.00 -3.51
CA TYR A 132 12.56 -13.61 -3.59
C TYR A 132 13.59 -12.61 -3.05
N LEU A 133 14.80 -13.07 -2.70
CA LEU A 133 15.87 -12.23 -2.19
C LEU A 133 16.39 -11.34 -3.30
N VAL A 134 16.35 -10.03 -3.08
CA VAL A 134 16.92 -9.03 -3.98
C VAL A 134 18.38 -8.80 -3.63
N GLN A 135 18.65 -8.58 -2.34
CA GLN A 135 20.01 -8.29 -1.88
C GLN A 135 20.17 -8.54 -0.37
N GLU A 136 21.39 -8.89 0.05
CA GLU A 136 21.80 -8.83 1.44
C GLU A 136 22.53 -7.52 1.73
N LEU A 137 21.94 -6.69 2.59
CA LEU A 137 22.53 -5.44 3.05
C LEU A 137 23.15 -5.62 4.44
N VAL A 138 23.97 -4.66 4.87
CA VAL A 138 24.51 -4.62 6.24
C VAL A 138 23.39 -4.59 7.28
N SER A 139 22.26 -3.94 6.96
CA SER A 139 21.07 -3.88 7.80
C SER A 139 20.21 -5.15 7.77
N GLY A 140 20.51 -6.12 6.90
CA GLY A 140 19.78 -7.36 6.74
C GLY A 140 19.31 -7.63 5.30
N PRO A 141 18.67 -8.78 5.06
CA PRO A 141 18.18 -9.16 3.75
C PRO A 141 16.96 -8.34 3.31
N VAL A 142 16.89 -8.06 2.02
CA VAL A 142 15.80 -7.35 1.36
C VAL A 142 15.18 -8.25 0.29
N TYR A 143 13.86 -8.39 0.34
CA TYR A 143 13.08 -9.26 -0.52
C TYR A 143 12.12 -8.46 -1.40
N LEU A 144 11.66 -9.06 -2.51
CA LEU A 144 10.49 -8.56 -3.24
C LEU A 144 9.23 -8.76 -2.38
N ALA A 145 8.53 -7.68 -2.03
CA ALA A 145 7.34 -7.75 -1.19
C ALA A 145 6.22 -8.60 -1.83
N SER A 146 6.06 -8.51 -3.16
CA SER A 146 5.13 -9.34 -3.93
C SER A 146 5.42 -10.84 -3.80
N GLY A 147 6.70 -11.23 -3.84
CA GLY A 147 7.14 -12.61 -3.65
C GLY A 147 6.85 -13.12 -2.23
N VAL A 148 7.10 -12.29 -1.22
CA VAL A 148 6.79 -12.60 0.18
C VAL A 148 5.27 -12.77 0.39
N ARG A 149 4.43 -11.93 -0.23
CA ARG A 149 2.96 -12.08 -0.19
C ARG A 149 2.51 -13.38 -0.85
N ALA A 150 3.03 -13.68 -2.03
CA ALA A 150 2.73 -14.92 -2.73
C ALA A 150 3.14 -16.16 -1.92
N PHE A 151 4.30 -16.10 -1.23
CA PHE A 151 4.72 -17.14 -0.28
C PHE A 151 3.77 -17.25 0.92
N ALA A 152 3.37 -16.12 1.50
CA ALA A 152 2.44 -16.08 2.62
C ALA A 152 1.10 -16.74 2.25
N GLU A 153 0.57 -16.45 1.07
CA GLU A 153 -0.66 -17.04 0.56
C GLU A 153 -0.54 -18.53 0.22
N LYS A 154 0.54 -18.94 -0.45
CA LYS A 154 0.68 -20.29 -1.02
C LYS A 154 1.27 -21.32 -0.07
N GLU A 155 2.19 -20.95 0.80
CA GLU A 155 2.94 -21.92 1.62
C GLU A 155 2.73 -21.70 3.11
N TYR A 156 2.62 -20.45 3.54
CA TYR A 156 2.44 -20.16 4.95
C TYR A 156 0.98 -20.34 5.39
N ASN A 157 0.03 -19.84 4.60
CA ASN A 157 -1.41 -19.96 4.88
C ASN A 157 -2.01 -21.29 4.40
N ARG A 158 -1.30 -22.07 3.57
CA ARG A 158 -1.72 -23.43 3.13
C ARG A 158 -1.25 -24.56 4.06
N THR A 159 -1.15 -24.32 5.36
CA THR A 159 -1.31 -25.46 6.28
C THR A 159 -2.77 -25.48 6.74
N PRO A 160 -3.69 -26.17 6.02
CA PRO A 160 -4.88 -26.69 6.67
C PRO A 160 -4.40 -27.51 7.86
N GLY A 161 -4.56 -26.97 9.07
CA GLY A 161 -4.07 -27.62 10.29
C GLY A 161 -2.79 -27.05 10.91
N VAL A 162 -2.34 -25.82 10.62
CA VAL A 162 -1.79 -25.03 11.75
C VAL A 162 -3.00 -24.89 12.67
N ARG A 163 -3.09 -25.77 13.66
CA ARG A 163 -4.11 -25.70 14.69
C ARG A 163 -4.12 -24.22 15.06
N ARG A 164 -5.23 -23.53 14.82
CA ARG A 164 -5.57 -22.38 15.67
C ARG A 164 -5.48 -23.03 17.03
N SER A 165 -4.35 -22.90 17.73
CA SER A 165 -4.24 -23.39 19.08
C SER A 165 -5.40 -22.71 19.74
N GLU A 166 -6.44 -23.49 20.07
CA GLU A 166 -7.61 -22.93 20.72
C GLU A 166 -7.04 -22.25 21.95
N ILE A 167 -7.11 -20.93 21.94
CA ILE A 167 -6.69 -20.16 23.08
C ILE A 167 -7.73 -20.53 24.13
N PRO A 168 -7.32 -21.13 25.26
CA PRO A 168 -8.24 -21.55 26.29
C PRO A 168 -8.80 -20.30 26.95
N LEU A 169 -9.81 -19.71 26.32
CA LEU A 169 -10.52 -18.56 26.84
C LEU A 169 -11.64 -19.06 27.75
N THR A 170 -11.79 -18.44 28.91
CA THR A 170 -12.99 -18.63 29.73
C THR A 170 -14.23 -18.15 28.98
N PRO A 171 -15.46 -18.56 29.39
CA PRO A 171 -16.68 -18.09 28.74
C PRO A 171 -16.79 -16.56 28.67
N LEU A 172 -16.37 -15.86 29.72
CA LEU A 172 -16.37 -14.40 29.78
C LEU A 172 -15.33 -13.78 28.84
N GLU A 173 -14.10 -14.29 28.81
CA GLU A 173 -13.07 -13.82 27.87
C GLU A 173 -13.48 -14.03 26.43
N ARG A 174 -14.10 -15.18 26.14
CA ARG A 174 -14.63 -15.49 24.81
C ARG A 174 -15.77 -14.54 24.44
N ALA A 175 -16.71 -14.31 25.35
CA ALA A 175 -17.80 -13.38 25.13
C ALA A 175 -17.32 -11.94 24.90
N LEU A 176 -16.29 -11.50 25.65
CA LEU A 176 -15.64 -10.21 25.46
C LEU A 176 -15.02 -10.13 24.07
N PHE A 177 -14.23 -11.14 23.70
CA PHE A 177 -13.54 -11.20 22.41
C PHE A 177 -14.51 -11.22 21.21
N GLU A 178 -15.57 -12.02 21.28
CA GLU A 178 -16.60 -12.12 20.23
C GLU A 178 -17.40 -10.82 20.12
N SER A 179 -17.73 -10.17 21.24
CA SER A 179 -18.41 -8.86 21.24
C SER A 179 -17.54 -7.77 20.63
N LEU A 180 -16.24 -7.74 20.95
CA LEU A 180 -15.29 -6.79 20.35
C LEU A 180 -15.16 -7.03 18.84
N ALA A 181 -15.12 -8.28 18.40
CA ALA A 181 -15.04 -8.62 16.98
C ALA A 181 -16.30 -8.28 16.21
N ALA A 182 -17.47 -8.56 16.77
CA ALA A 182 -18.75 -8.23 16.18
C ALA A 182 -18.91 -6.69 16.05
N ALA A 183 -18.61 -5.95 17.12
CA ALA A 183 -18.70 -4.50 17.10
C ALA A 183 -17.68 -3.85 16.14
N ALA A 184 -16.43 -4.36 16.06
CA ALA A 184 -15.43 -3.87 15.11
C ALA A 184 -15.78 -4.18 13.63
N ALA A 185 -16.60 -5.21 13.39
CA ALA A 185 -17.10 -5.56 12.07
C ALA A 185 -18.45 -4.89 11.73
N GLY A 186 -19.07 -4.19 12.68
CA GLY A 186 -20.43 -3.65 12.52
C GLY A 186 -21.48 -4.75 12.37
N THR A 187 -21.27 -5.92 12.97
CA THR A 187 -22.19 -7.07 12.91
C THR A 187 -22.72 -7.42 14.30
N GLU A 188 -23.81 -8.17 14.35
CA GLU A 188 -24.31 -8.75 15.60
C GLU A 188 -23.44 -9.92 16.05
N VAL A 189 -23.42 -10.16 17.37
CA VAL A 189 -22.77 -11.35 17.94
C VAL A 189 -23.54 -12.59 17.47
N PRO A 190 -22.89 -13.62 16.89
CA PRO A 190 -23.56 -14.77 16.29
C PRO A 190 -24.42 -15.60 17.25
N SER A 191 -24.03 -15.68 18.52
CA SER A 191 -24.68 -16.50 19.56
C SER A 191 -24.59 -15.83 20.94
N PRO A 192 -25.41 -14.80 21.23
CA PRO A 192 -25.30 -14.04 22.47
C PRO A 192 -25.63 -14.92 23.68
N THR A 193 -24.72 -14.93 24.66
CA THR A 193 -24.90 -15.55 25.98
C THR A 193 -25.16 -14.50 27.07
N THR A 194 -25.40 -14.93 28.30
CA THR A 194 -25.48 -14.01 29.45
C THR A 194 -24.20 -13.19 29.63
N ASP A 195 -23.03 -13.78 29.35
CA ASP A 195 -21.74 -13.08 29.42
C ASP A 195 -21.62 -12.01 28.33
N HIS A 196 -22.18 -12.25 27.14
CA HIS A 196 -22.24 -11.24 26.08
C HIS A 196 -23.10 -10.04 26.48
N GLN A 197 -24.20 -10.27 27.21
CA GLN A 197 -25.03 -9.18 27.74
C GLN A 197 -24.30 -8.38 28.82
N ALA A 198 -23.48 -9.04 29.65
CA ALA A 198 -22.65 -8.37 30.65
C ALA A 198 -21.58 -7.49 29.98
N VAL A 199 -20.91 -8.01 28.95
CA VAL A 199 -19.92 -7.27 28.16
C VAL A 199 -20.55 -6.10 27.40
N ALA A 200 -21.72 -6.30 26.78
CA ALA A 200 -22.40 -5.26 26.01
C ALA A 200 -22.75 -4.03 26.85
N ARG A 201 -22.91 -4.17 28.17
CA ARG A 201 -23.14 -3.03 29.09
C ARG A 201 -21.89 -2.20 29.37
N VAL A 202 -20.70 -2.69 29.00
CA VAL A 202 -19.41 -2.00 29.22
C VAL A 202 -18.89 -1.40 27.92
N ILE A 203 -19.36 -1.86 26.77
CA ILE A 203 -19.06 -1.25 25.47
C ILE A 203 -19.96 -0.03 25.30
N GLU A 204 -19.39 1.16 25.47
CA GLU A 204 -20.11 2.45 25.33
C GLU A 204 -20.36 2.79 23.86
N GLY A 205 -19.45 2.37 22.97
CA GLY A 205 -19.60 2.64 21.56
C GLY A 205 -18.37 2.31 20.72
N VAL A 206 -18.51 2.60 19.43
CA VAL A 206 -17.46 2.47 18.43
C VAL A 206 -16.85 3.84 18.19
N VAL A 207 -15.53 3.95 18.33
CA VAL A 207 -14.76 5.19 18.16
C VAL A 207 -13.99 5.14 16.82
N GLY A 208 -13.88 6.28 16.16
CA GLY A 208 -13.12 6.41 14.91
C GLY A 208 -13.71 5.63 13.74
N ASN A 209 -12.84 5.08 12.87
CA ASN A 209 -13.22 4.40 11.62
C ASN A 209 -13.84 3.00 11.81
N GLY A 210 -14.51 2.73 12.92
CA GLY A 210 -15.21 1.46 13.13
C GLY A 210 -14.39 0.33 13.79
N HIS A 211 -13.09 0.50 13.99
CA HIS A 211 -12.20 -0.57 14.49
C HIS A 211 -11.74 -0.40 15.94
N GLN A 212 -12.20 0.67 16.60
CA GLN A 212 -11.84 0.98 17.97
C GLN A 212 -13.12 1.01 18.80
N LEU A 213 -13.08 0.40 19.98
CA LEU A 213 -14.22 0.29 20.87
C LEU A 213 -13.88 1.01 22.17
N GLN A 214 -14.81 1.82 22.64
CA GLN A 214 -14.72 2.46 23.93
C GLN A 214 -15.30 1.53 24.98
N LEU A 215 -14.48 1.16 25.95
CA LEU A 215 -14.90 0.45 27.14
C LEU A 215 -14.98 1.45 28.29
N HIS A 216 -16.14 1.49 28.95
CA HIS A 216 -16.27 2.26 30.18
C HIS A 216 -15.36 1.66 31.26
N ALA A 217 -14.63 2.51 31.96
CA ALA A 217 -13.82 2.09 33.09
C ALA A 217 -14.72 1.62 34.24
N GLN A 218 -15.02 0.31 34.27
CA GLN A 218 -15.63 -0.28 35.45
C GLN A 218 -14.61 -0.40 36.58
N PRO A 219 -15.06 -0.32 37.85
CA PRO A 219 -14.17 -0.29 39.00
C PRO A 219 -13.22 -1.49 39.00
N SER A 220 -11.97 -1.23 39.36
CA SER A 220 -10.91 -2.21 39.58
C SER A 220 -11.45 -3.38 40.41
N GLY A 221 -11.76 -4.51 39.77
CA GLY A 221 -12.43 -5.64 40.41
C GLY A 221 -13.58 -6.28 39.63
N SER A 222 -13.99 -5.74 38.47
CA SER A 222 -14.87 -6.48 37.56
C SER A 222 -14.13 -7.64 36.88
N ASP A 223 -14.81 -8.77 36.70
CA ASP A 223 -14.26 -9.94 35.98
C ASP A 223 -13.87 -9.60 34.52
N ILE A 224 -14.42 -8.51 33.97
CA ILE A 224 -14.12 -8.00 32.62
C ILE A 224 -12.71 -7.42 32.53
N ALA A 225 -12.22 -6.75 33.58
CA ALA A 225 -10.84 -6.24 33.59
C ALA A 225 -9.84 -7.39 33.50
N GLY A 226 -10.06 -8.46 34.29
CA GLY A 226 -9.26 -9.69 34.20
C GLY A 226 -9.33 -10.34 32.82
N ALA A 227 -10.53 -10.42 32.24
CA ALA A 227 -10.70 -10.94 30.88
C ALA A 227 -9.95 -10.11 29.83
N LEU A 228 -9.99 -8.78 29.94
CA LEU A 228 -9.26 -7.88 29.03
C LEU A 228 -7.74 -8.05 29.16
N ASP A 229 -7.23 -8.19 30.37
CA ASP A 229 -5.81 -8.47 30.63
C ASP A 229 -5.39 -9.79 29.98
N THR A 230 -6.18 -10.85 30.11
CA THR A 230 -5.92 -12.13 29.43
C THR A 230 -5.91 -12.00 27.90
N LEU A 231 -6.84 -11.22 27.31
CA LEU A 231 -6.83 -10.96 25.87
C LEU A 231 -5.59 -10.16 25.42
N LEU A 232 -5.10 -9.24 26.27
CA LEU A 232 -3.86 -8.49 26.04
C LEU A 232 -2.63 -9.39 26.12
N GLU A 233 -2.55 -10.26 27.12
CA GLU A 233 -1.47 -11.24 27.28
C GLU A 233 -1.39 -12.19 26.08
N HIS A 234 -2.53 -12.59 25.54
CA HIS A 234 -2.59 -13.39 24.32
C HIS A 234 -2.36 -12.58 23.03
N GLY A 235 -2.24 -11.26 23.12
CA GLY A 235 -2.02 -10.36 21.99
C GLY A 235 -3.18 -10.33 20.99
N LEU A 236 -4.41 -10.63 21.45
CA LEU A 236 -5.61 -10.62 20.64
C LEU A 236 -6.18 -9.21 20.48
N VAL A 237 -5.94 -8.35 21.48
CA VAL A 237 -6.36 -6.95 21.50
C VAL A 237 -5.18 -6.05 21.82
N ARG A 238 -5.37 -4.74 21.62
CA ARG A 238 -4.52 -3.67 22.12
C ARG A 238 -5.40 -2.62 22.79
N THR A 239 -4.89 -2.02 23.84
CA THR A 239 -5.55 -0.92 24.55
C THR A 239 -4.74 0.37 24.45
N ARG A 240 -5.43 1.51 24.48
CA ARG A 240 -4.85 2.83 24.71
C ARG A 240 -5.79 3.64 25.58
N LYS A 241 -5.25 4.61 26.33
CA LYS A 241 -6.07 5.61 27.01
C LYS A 241 -6.67 6.59 25.98
N ILE A 242 -7.85 7.12 26.29
CA ILE A 242 -8.47 8.19 25.51
C ILE A 242 -7.59 9.45 25.62
N TYR A 243 -7.34 10.12 24.49
CA TYR A 243 -6.56 11.36 24.49
C TYR A 243 -7.41 12.54 24.98
N LYS A 244 -6.79 13.55 25.62
CA LYS A 244 -7.49 14.78 26.05
C LYS A 244 -8.31 15.48 24.96
N LYS A 245 -7.91 15.33 23.70
CA LYS A 245 -8.64 15.90 22.55
C LYS A 245 -9.96 15.15 22.31
N GLU A 246 -9.95 13.83 22.42
CA GLU A 246 -11.14 12.96 22.31
C GLU A 246 -12.05 13.11 23.54
N MET A 247 -11.48 13.33 24.74
CA MET A 247 -12.27 13.59 25.96
C MET A 247 -13.18 14.81 25.89
N ARG A 248 -12.87 15.82 25.05
CA ARG A 248 -13.71 17.03 24.92
C ARG A 248 -15.08 16.73 24.30
N GLU A 249 -15.18 15.63 23.59
CA GLU A 249 -16.41 15.17 22.92
C GLU A 249 -17.19 14.17 23.78
N LEU A 250 -16.60 13.71 24.89
CA LEU A 250 -17.21 12.74 25.81
C LEU A 250 -17.87 13.43 27.01
N ALA A 251 -18.89 12.78 27.57
CA ALA A 251 -19.55 13.25 28.79
C ALA A 251 -18.58 13.24 30.00
N ALA A 252 -18.91 13.99 31.05
CA ALA A 252 -18.16 13.93 32.31
C ALA A 252 -18.25 12.50 32.90
N GLY A 253 -17.13 11.94 33.37
CA GLY A 253 -17.04 10.59 33.95
C GLY A 253 -16.38 9.52 33.08
N HIS A 254 -15.91 9.86 31.87
CA HIS A 254 -15.18 8.96 30.98
C HIS A 254 -13.65 9.13 31.04
N GLU A 255 -13.10 9.69 32.14
CA GLU A 255 -11.65 9.99 32.21
C GLU A 255 -10.75 8.74 32.21
N GLU A 256 -11.28 7.61 32.68
CA GLU A 256 -10.56 6.34 32.78
C GLU A 256 -10.91 5.34 31.67
N ASP A 257 -11.75 5.74 30.72
CA ASP A 257 -12.19 4.87 29.63
C ASP A 257 -11.02 4.44 28.74
N LEU A 258 -11.13 3.21 28.25
CA LEU A 258 -10.11 2.58 27.41
C LEU A 258 -10.63 2.44 25.98
N VAL A 259 -9.74 2.72 25.03
CA VAL A 259 -9.97 2.39 23.63
C VAL A 259 -9.30 1.07 23.34
N VAL A 260 -10.11 0.09 22.93
CA VAL A 260 -9.68 -1.28 22.62
C VAL A 260 -9.82 -1.52 21.12
N SER A 261 -8.79 -2.12 20.53
CA SER A 261 -8.78 -2.51 19.11
C SER A 261 -8.32 -3.95 18.96
N LEU A 262 -8.90 -4.70 18.03
CA LEU A 262 -8.42 -6.02 17.67
C LEU A 262 -7.07 -5.93 16.97
N THR A 263 -6.19 -6.90 17.26
CA THR A 263 -4.98 -7.10 16.45
C THR A 263 -5.30 -7.98 15.24
N VAL A 264 -4.39 -8.02 14.27
CA VAL A 264 -4.46 -8.99 13.16
C VAL A 264 -4.59 -10.44 13.66
N LYS A 265 -3.98 -10.76 14.82
CA LYS A 265 -4.15 -12.07 15.47
C LYS A 265 -5.57 -12.22 16.01
N GLY A 266 -6.09 -11.20 16.69
CA GLY A 266 -7.48 -11.16 17.15
C GLY A 266 -8.49 -11.38 16.01
N GLU A 267 -8.38 -10.64 14.92
CA GLU A 267 -9.27 -10.80 13.76
C GLU A 267 -9.24 -12.24 13.23
N ARG A 268 -8.05 -12.83 13.06
CA ARG A 268 -7.89 -14.23 12.60
C ARG A 268 -8.53 -15.24 13.55
N HIS A 269 -8.46 -15.00 14.86
CA HIS A 269 -9.01 -15.90 15.87
C HIS A 269 -10.52 -15.73 16.07
N SER A 270 -11.07 -14.54 15.80
CA SER A 270 -12.50 -14.27 15.93
C SER A 270 -13.37 -15.05 14.94
N GLY A 271 -12.81 -15.39 13.77
CA GLY A 271 -13.59 -15.99 12.68
C GLY A 271 -14.58 -15.04 12.01
N ILE A 272 -14.71 -13.80 12.48
CA ILE A 272 -15.53 -12.75 11.89
C ILE A 272 -14.65 -11.99 10.89
N THR A 273 -15.00 -12.06 9.60
CA THR A 273 -14.30 -11.32 8.54
C THR A 273 -14.77 -9.86 8.57
N THR A 274 -13.93 -8.96 9.08
CA THR A 274 -14.16 -7.51 8.99
C THR A 274 -14.28 -7.10 7.52
N ARG A 275 -15.39 -6.47 7.12
CA ARG A 275 -15.46 -5.79 5.82
C ARG A 275 -14.54 -4.57 5.91
N SER A 276 -13.48 -4.53 5.12
CA SER A 276 -12.72 -3.29 4.97
C SER A 276 -13.65 -2.26 4.30
N THR A 277 -14.11 -1.29 5.07
CA THR A 277 -14.72 -0.08 4.53
C THR A 277 -13.61 0.69 3.84
N GLY A 278 -13.42 0.41 2.56
CA GLY A 278 -12.62 1.24 1.67
C GLY A 278 -13.13 2.68 1.77
N ALA A 279 -12.21 3.61 1.95
CA ALA A 279 -12.47 5.03 2.07
C ALA A 279 -13.17 5.56 0.81
N SER A 280 -14.50 5.50 0.77
CA SER A 280 -15.30 6.30 -0.16
C SER A 280 -15.40 7.70 0.43
N GLY A 281 -14.45 8.56 0.06
CA GLY A 281 -14.57 10.00 0.25
C GLY A 281 -15.78 10.51 -0.53
N GLN A 282 -16.92 10.65 0.14
CA GLN A 282 -17.99 11.51 -0.33
C GLN A 282 -17.49 12.95 -0.28
N LYS A 283 -17.16 13.52 -1.45
CA LYS A 283 -17.17 14.97 -1.64
C LYS A 283 -18.63 15.43 -1.56
N GLU A 284 -19.00 16.01 -0.43
CA GLU A 284 -20.20 16.84 -0.36
C GLU A 284 -20.01 18.06 -1.27
N SER A 285 -21.02 18.29 -2.10
CA SER A 285 -21.18 19.51 -2.89
C SER A 285 -21.65 20.64 -1.98
N GLN A 286 -20.95 21.77 -2.01
CA GLN A 286 -21.52 23.11 -1.88
C GLN A 286 -20.82 24.03 -2.87
#